data_AF-A0AAC8QB37-F1
#
_entry.id   AF-A0AAC8QB37-F1
#
_cell.length_a   1.000
_cell.length_b   1.000
_cell.length_c   1.000
_cell.angle_alpha   90.00
_cell.angle_beta   90.00
_cell.angle_gamma   90.00
#
_symmetry.space_group_name_H-M   'P 1'
#
loop_
_entity.id
_entity.type
_entity.pdbx_description
1 polymer ?
#
loop_
_entity_poly.entity_id
_entity_poly.type
_entity_poly.pdbx_seq_one_letter_code
_entity_poly.pdbx_strand_id
1 'polypeptide(L)'
;MSSSTRIGGDRPSSVSTRRPTEVQQQNTVRSEPPPPRQAPRTPAIQDSFTPAPTRQPLVAEPTPAPEQAAQNLLADPAFTRLNAETQTTALEVVGALGNRRIAQNNLRNLTTSDAFAQLNPTPQRAMLAAQARAPEDRQLTRQLQELAADPAFRGLDESVQTTTLTQLGNHTADDRARRTLTELATSPGFAGLPTGDQNRLMNYVGGTNANLSTPARRDLGALMNSNGFRNATADQQQAQLSGFLQGQPSLPEVVSAISGPGTIPQQPFTVHGPTAVQDHPFTAGAANANRYEVEIAGQRIPVYVPEQLNAANGNFHSIEQVAQGLASLPANSRAIVNQVNVEPAQNPSDAYWAERYGDPDFRSYMTAGAEGIVSVYPTLEPVGQDALDGSLIHETGHTRSMQAWGSDYTSNQWAGWRTAIENDGLEASQYATHTPGEDFAESLVLYERVRGTPQEAEFRAMMPERFRILDEMLGGTQ
;
A
#
# COMPACT_ATOMS: atom_id res chain seq x y z
N MET A 1 26.19 -3.62 -56.70
CA MET A 1 26.78 -3.99 -55.41
C MET A 1 26.41 -2.92 -54.39
N SER A 2 25.25 -3.08 -53.74
CA SER A 2 24.86 -2.34 -52.53
C SER A 2 23.74 -3.16 -51.88
N SER A 3 24.07 -3.84 -50.79
CA SER A 3 23.14 -4.62 -49.99
C SER A 3 22.41 -3.69 -49.03
N SER A 4 21.08 -3.78 -49.03
CA SER A 4 20.17 -3.08 -48.14
C SER A 4 19.65 -4.09 -47.12
N THR A 5 19.88 -3.83 -45.83
CA THR A 5 19.43 -4.70 -44.73
C THR A 5 18.25 -4.04 -44.04
N ARG A 6 17.05 -4.60 -44.24
CA ARG A 6 15.88 -4.43 -43.38
C ARG A 6 16.00 -5.40 -42.21
N ILE A 7 15.88 -4.89 -40.98
CA ILE A 7 15.52 -5.71 -39.81
C ILE A 7 14.15 -5.21 -39.37
N GLY A 8 13.12 -5.97 -39.73
CA GLY A 8 11.80 -5.94 -39.10
C GLY A 8 11.72 -7.13 -38.17
N GLY A 9 11.52 -6.87 -36.88
CA GLY A 9 11.25 -7.90 -35.87
C GLY A 9 9.88 -7.62 -35.27
N ASP A 10 8.86 -8.27 -35.82
CA ASP A 10 7.54 -8.37 -35.21
C ASP A 10 7.65 -9.22 -33.94
N ARG A 11 7.34 -8.64 -32.78
CA ARG A 11 7.02 -9.39 -31.56
C ARG A 11 5.51 -9.60 -31.51
N PRO A 12 4.99 -10.84 -31.46
CA PRO A 12 3.59 -11.06 -31.23
C PRO A 12 3.26 -10.73 -29.76
N SER A 13 2.33 -9.79 -29.56
CA SER A 13 1.70 -9.54 -28.28
C SER A 13 0.82 -10.73 -27.94
N SER A 14 1.27 -11.60 -27.03
CA SER A 14 0.44 -12.68 -26.50
C SER A 14 -0.60 -12.09 -25.56
N VAL A 15 -1.82 -11.90 -26.07
CA VAL A 15 -3.01 -11.63 -25.26
C VAL A 15 -3.26 -12.86 -24.39
N SER A 16 -2.92 -12.75 -23.11
CA SER A 16 -3.29 -13.76 -22.12
C SER A 16 -4.78 -13.60 -21.83
N THR A 17 -5.62 -14.42 -22.47
CA THR A 17 -7.04 -14.53 -22.12
C THR A 17 -7.17 -15.28 -20.78
N ARG A 18 -6.90 -14.60 -19.66
CA ARG A 18 -7.39 -15.05 -18.36
C ARG A 18 -8.88 -14.72 -18.31
N ARG A 19 -9.72 -15.73 -18.05
CA ARG A 19 -11.13 -15.54 -17.72
C ARG A 19 -11.21 -14.65 -16.47
N PRO A 20 -12.11 -13.65 -16.41
CA PRO A 20 -12.41 -12.98 -15.16
C PRO A 20 -12.94 -14.00 -14.17
N THR A 21 -12.42 -13.97 -12.95
CA THR A 21 -12.99 -14.72 -11.83
C THR A 21 -14.07 -13.83 -11.25
N GLU A 22 -15.30 -14.31 -11.31
CA GLU A 22 -16.52 -13.74 -10.74
C GLU A 22 -16.29 -13.19 -9.31
N VAL A 23 -16.42 -11.87 -9.13
CA VAL A 23 -16.58 -11.25 -7.81
C VAL A 23 -18.05 -10.85 -7.69
N GLN A 24 -18.84 -11.80 -7.20
CA GLN A 24 -20.02 -11.44 -6.41
C GLN A 24 -19.53 -10.56 -5.25
N GLN A 25 -20.09 -9.35 -5.15
CA GLN A 25 -20.01 -8.57 -3.93
C GLN A 25 -20.46 -9.47 -2.77
N GLN A 26 -19.65 -9.50 -1.73
CA GLN A 26 -19.69 -10.49 -0.66
C GLN A 26 -21.09 -10.61 -0.06
N ASN A 27 -21.74 -11.75 -0.26
CA ASN A 27 -22.83 -12.22 0.59
C ASN A 27 -22.32 -12.31 2.03
N THR A 28 -22.66 -11.34 2.87
CA THR A 28 -22.55 -11.49 4.31
C THR A 28 -23.52 -12.58 4.77
N VAL A 29 -23.02 -13.82 4.82
CA VAL A 29 -23.69 -14.90 5.54
C VAL A 29 -23.77 -14.48 7.00
N ARG A 30 -24.98 -14.19 7.48
CA ARG A 30 -25.28 -14.09 8.91
C ARG A 30 -24.89 -15.40 9.56
N SER A 31 -23.72 -15.40 10.19
CA SER A 31 -23.30 -16.48 11.08
C SER A 31 -24.18 -16.40 12.31
N GLU A 32 -25.06 -17.38 12.52
CA GLU A 32 -25.71 -17.56 13.82
C GLU A 32 -24.62 -17.74 14.89
N PRO A 33 -24.81 -17.15 16.09
CA PRO A 33 -23.86 -17.32 17.18
C PRO A 33 -23.77 -18.81 17.56
N PRO A 34 -22.56 -19.38 17.73
CA PRO A 34 -22.43 -20.76 18.16
C PRO A 34 -23.05 -20.94 19.55
N PRO A 35 -23.67 -22.10 19.84
CA PRO A 35 -24.19 -22.40 21.16
C PRO A 35 -23.05 -22.35 22.20
N PRO A 36 -23.34 -21.96 23.45
CA PRO A 36 -22.33 -21.83 24.49
C PRO A 36 -21.62 -23.18 24.70
N ARG A 37 -20.27 -23.16 24.58
CA ARG A 37 -19.44 -24.32 24.89
C ARG A 37 -19.64 -24.70 26.36
N GLN A 38 -20.04 -25.96 26.59
CA GLN A 38 -20.00 -26.56 27.92
C GLN A 38 -18.56 -26.55 28.44
N ALA A 39 -18.39 -26.07 29.67
CA ALA A 39 -17.10 -26.03 30.34
C ALA A 39 -16.51 -27.46 30.45
N PRO A 40 -15.23 -27.66 30.11
CA PRO A 40 -14.58 -28.95 30.29
C PRO A 40 -14.49 -29.27 31.79
N ARG A 41 -14.99 -30.46 32.17
CA ARG A 41 -14.78 -31.03 33.50
C ARG A 41 -13.30 -31.34 33.66
N THR A 42 -12.65 -30.64 34.58
CA THR A 42 -11.25 -30.88 34.98
C THR A 42 -11.17 -32.19 35.77
N PRO A 43 -10.34 -33.17 35.37
CA PRO A 43 -10.05 -34.31 36.23
C PRO A 43 -9.12 -33.87 37.37
N ALA A 44 -9.45 -34.29 38.59
CA ALA A 44 -8.62 -34.07 39.77
C ALA A 44 -7.33 -34.90 39.65
N ILE A 45 -6.21 -34.24 39.37
CA ILE A 45 -4.87 -34.81 39.47
C ILE A 45 -4.34 -34.48 40.87
N GLN A 46 -4.09 -35.53 41.66
CA GLN A 46 -3.35 -35.45 42.91
C GLN A 46 -1.84 -35.51 42.58
N ASP A 47 -1.19 -34.36 42.51
CA ASP A 47 0.27 -34.26 42.37
C ASP A 47 0.93 -33.96 43.72
N SER A 48 1.77 -34.90 44.15
CA SER A 48 2.71 -34.78 45.26
C SER A 48 3.91 -33.92 44.83
N PHE A 49 3.86 -32.62 45.14
CA PHE A 49 4.97 -31.69 44.94
C PHE A 49 5.99 -31.78 46.09
N THR A 50 7.21 -32.24 45.77
CA THR A 50 8.40 -31.96 46.56
C THR A 50 8.89 -30.53 46.24
N PRO A 51 9.14 -29.66 47.24
CA PRO A 51 9.57 -28.29 46.98
C PRO A 51 10.98 -28.26 46.39
N ALA A 52 11.11 -27.63 45.22
CA ALA A 52 12.41 -27.33 44.61
C ALA A 52 13.21 -26.38 45.52
N PRO A 53 14.55 -26.52 45.59
CA PRO A 53 15.39 -25.68 46.43
C PRO A 53 15.24 -24.21 46.03
N THR A 54 15.02 -23.37 47.05
CA THR A 54 14.93 -21.91 46.94
C THR A 54 16.24 -21.38 46.35
N ARG A 55 16.24 -21.07 45.04
CA ARG A 55 17.36 -20.37 44.41
C ARG A 55 17.45 -18.99 45.04
N GLN A 56 18.59 -18.69 45.68
CA GLN A 56 18.91 -17.35 46.15
C GLN A 56 18.75 -16.37 44.98
N PRO A 57 18.09 -15.22 45.17
CA PRO A 57 17.96 -14.22 44.12
C PRO A 57 19.36 -13.75 43.72
N LEU A 58 19.73 -14.00 42.47
CA LEU A 58 20.91 -13.40 41.86
C LEU A 58 20.79 -11.88 42.00
N VAL A 59 21.70 -11.29 42.76
CA VAL A 59 21.83 -9.84 42.86
C VAL A 59 22.08 -9.32 41.46
N ALA A 60 21.09 -8.64 40.87
CA ALA A 60 21.22 -8.09 39.54
C ALA A 60 22.32 -7.03 39.57
N GLU A 61 23.38 -7.21 38.78
CA GLU A 61 24.42 -6.19 38.66
C GLU A 61 23.81 -4.87 38.17
N PRO A 62 24.30 -3.72 38.67
CA PRO A 62 23.80 -2.41 38.29
C PRO A 62 23.91 -2.21 36.76
N THR A 63 22.90 -1.57 36.19
CA THR A 63 22.91 -1.22 34.77
C THR A 63 23.85 -0.04 34.53
N PRO A 64 24.81 -0.13 33.59
CA PRO A 64 25.69 1.00 33.31
C PRO A 64 24.89 2.21 32.79
N ALA A 65 25.30 3.39 33.27
CA ALA A 65 24.81 4.66 32.73
C ALA A 65 25.13 4.79 31.23
N PRO A 66 24.40 5.61 30.45
CA PRO A 66 24.61 5.72 29.01
C PRO A 66 26.03 6.12 28.63
N GLU A 67 26.65 7.00 29.43
CA GLU A 67 28.05 7.41 29.28
C GLU A 67 29.01 6.21 29.43
N GLN A 68 28.78 5.34 30.40
CA GLN A 68 29.57 4.12 30.59
C GLN A 68 29.35 3.14 29.43
N ALA A 69 28.13 2.99 28.94
CA ALA A 69 27.84 2.14 27.78
C ALA A 69 28.54 2.65 26.51
N ALA A 70 28.54 3.97 26.29
CA ALA A 70 29.27 4.62 25.20
C ALA A 70 30.80 4.42 25.33
N GLN A 71 31.35 4.61 26.52
CA GLN A 71 32.77 4.34 26.80
C GLN A 71 33.12 2.86 26.56
N ASN A 72 32.23 1.94 26.93
CA ASN A 72 32.44 0.50 26.68
C ASN A 72 32.47 0.18 25.18
N LEU A 73 31.69 0.86 24.34
CA LEU A 73 31.80 0.72 22.88
C LEU A 73 33.12 1.30 22.35
N LEU A 74 33.49 2.51 22.78
CA LEU A 74 34.73 3.18 22.36
C LEU A 74 36.00 2.41 22.79
N ALA A 75 35.91 1.62 23.87
CA ALA A 75 36.98 0.74 24.30
C ALA A 75 37.06 -0.57 23.51
N ASP A 76 36.06 -0.92 22.70
CA ASP A 76 36.01 -2.17 21.96
C ASP A 76 36.79 -2.08 20.63
N PRO A 77 37.83 -2.90 20.41
CA PRO A 77 38.63 -2.85 19.18
C PRO A 77 37.83 -3.16 17.92
N ALA A 78 36.74 -3.94 18.00
CA ALA A 78 35.91 -4.20 16.83
C ALA A 78 35.12 -2.96 16.43
N PHE A 79 34.58 -2.23 17.40
CA PHE A 79 33.82 -1.00 17.18
C PHE A 79 34.68 0.13 16.63
N THR A 80 35.89 0.32 17.17
CA THR A 80 36.81 1.39 16.73
C THR A 80 37.33 1.23 15.31
N ARG A 81 37.20 0.04 14.70
CA ARG A 81 37.51 -0.22 13.28
C ARG A 81 36.40 0.23 12.31
N LEU A 82 35.19 0.49 12.82
CA LEU A 82 34.08 0.99 11.98
C LEU A 82 34.41 2.40 11.48
N ASN A 83 33.74 2.87 10.42
CA ASN A 83 33.94 4.26 10.00
C ASN A 83 33.34 5.24 11.03
N ALA A 84 33.88 6.46 11.06
CA ALA A 84 33.51 7.46 12.07
C ALA A 84 32.01 7.80 12.08
N GLU A 85 31.35 7.78 10.91
CA GLU A 85 29.91 8.06 10.81
C GLU A 85 29.09 6.94 11.45
N THR A 86 29.40 5.65 11.18
CA THR A 86 28.72 4.52 11.84
C THR A 86 28.99 4.51 13.34
N GLN A 87 30.21 4.83 13.77
CA GLN A 87 30.51 4.97 15.21
C GLN A 87 29.64 6.05 15.84
N THR A 88 29.51 7.22 15.19
CA THR A 88 28.68 8.33 15.66
C THR A 88 27.22 7.91 15.77
N THR A 89 26.64 7.32 14.73
CA THR A 89 25.26 6.81 14.75
C THR A 89 25.04 5.79 15.86
N ALA A 90 25.96 4.84 16.06
CA ALA A 90 25.83 3.84 17.12
C ALA A 90 25.87 4.46 18.53
N LEU A 91 26.72 5.47 18.74
CA LEU A 91 26.80 6.20 20.01
C LEU A 91 25.54 7.03 20.28
N GLU A 92 24.97 7.66 19.25
CA GLU A 92 23.68 8.35 19.34
C GLU A 92 22.56 7.38 19.74
N VAL A 93 22.51 6.19 19.11
CA VAL A 93 21.55 5.15 19.49
C VAL A 93 21.77 4.74 20.96
N VAL A 94 23.01 4.43 21.39
CA VAL A 94 23.30 4.12 22.81
C VAL A 94 22.80 5.21 23.75
N GLY A 95 23.03 6.49 23.41
CA GLY A 95 22.53 7.62 24.19
C GLY A 95 21.00 7.60 24.35
N ALA A 96 20.28 7.38 23.24
CA ALA A 96 18.82 7.26 23.23
C ALA A 96 18.30 5.99 23.96
N LEU A 97 19.13 4.98 24.16
CA LEU A 97 18.77 3.79 24.93
C LEU A 97 18.65 4.06 26.43
N GLY A 98 19.28 5.11 26.97
CA GLY A 98 19.25 5.37 28.41
C GLY A 98 19.81 4.19 29.21
N ASN A 99 19.22 3.87 30.36
CA ASN A 99 19.65 2.77 31.25
C ASN A 99 19.01 1.41 30.88
N ARG A 100 18.74 1.14 29.59
CA ARG A 100 18.16 -0.14 29.16
C ARG A 100 19.25 -1.17 28.90
N ARG A 101 19.63 -1.94 29.92
CA ARG A 101 20.77 -2.88 29.86
C ARG A 101 20.68 -3.88 28.70
N ILE A 102 19.51 -4.47 28.49
CA ILE A 102 19.31 -5.46 27.41
C ILE A 102 19.52 -4.79 26.05
N ALA A 103 18.95 -3.61 25.87
CA ALA A 103 19.11 -2.82 24.65
C ALA A 103 20.56 -2.44 24.38
N GLN A 104 21.28 -1.93 25.38
CA GLN A 104 22.70 -1.59 25.26
C GLN A 104 23.55 -2.82 24.89
N ASN A 105 23.28 -3.97 25.52
CA ASN A 105 23.98 -5.21 25.21
C ASN A 105 23.70 -5.71 23.79
N ASN A 106 22.44 -5.65 23.34
CA ASN A 106 22.05 -6.04 21.98
C ASN A 106 22.77 -5.18 20.94
N LEU A 107 22.78 -3.86 21.15
CA LEU A 107 23.46 -2.92 20.26
C LEU A 107 24.98 -3.13 20.25
N ARG A 108 25.60 -3.36 21.41
CA ARG A 108 27.02 -3.72 21.49
C ARG A 108 27.30 -5.01 20.72
N ASN A 109 26.56 -6.08 21.00
CA ASN A 109 26.75 -7.36 20.31
C ASN A 109 26.63 -7.23 18.79
N LEU A 110 25.70 -6.41 18.30
CA LEU A 110 25.54 -6.13 16.88
C LEU A 110 26.75 -5.40 16.30
N THR A 111 27.10 -4.24 16.88
CA THR A 111 28.15 -3.34 16.38
C THR A 111 29.57 -3.89 16.50
N THR A 112 29.82 -4.81 17.44
CA THR A 112 31.13 -5.44 17.60
C THR A 112 31.25 -6.77 16.86
N SER A 113 30.23 -7.18 16.09
CA SER A 113 30.29 -8.43 15.31
C SER A 113 31.10 -8.26 14.02
N ASP A 114 31.87 -9.27 13.65
CA ASP A 114 32.64 -9.25 12.38
C ASP A 114 31.71 -9.16 11.16
N ALA A 115 30.50 -9.74 11.24
CA ALA A 115 29.51 -9.68 10.18
C ALA A 115 29.02 -8.24 9.93
N PHE A 116 28.72 -7.48 10.98
CA PHE A 116 28.35 -6.07 10.87
C PHE A 116 29.48 -5.23 10.24
N ALA A 117 30.72 -5.47 10.65
CA ALA A 117 31.90 -4.77 10.12
C ALA A 117 32.18 -5.05 8.63
N GLN A 118 31.63 -6.13 8.07
CA GLN A 118 31.77 -6.48 6.64
C GLN A 118 30.77 -5.77 5.73
N LEU A 119 29.74 -5.11 6.29
CA LEU A 119 28.81 -4.28 5.54
C LEU A 119 29.42 -2.90 5.26
N ASN A 120 28.98 -2.25 4.17
CA ASN A 120 29.30 -0.85 3.91
C ASN A 120 28.65 0.08 4.95
N PRO A 121 29.13 1.33 5.09
CA PRO A 121 28.58 2.27 6.06
C PRO A 121 27.06 2.54 5.95
N THR A 122 26.48 2.59 4.74
CA THR A 122 25.04 2.87 4.61
C THR A 122 24.16 1.72 5.14
N PRO A 123 24.38 0.44 4.75
CA PRO A 123 23.67 -0.68 5.35
C PRO A 123 23.95 -0.85 6.84
N GLN A 124 25.15 -0.54 7.33
CA GLN A 124 25.44 -0.51 8.78
C GLN A 124 24.49 0.45 9.50
N ARG A 125 24.33 1.69 9.02
CA ARG A 125 23.39 2.66 9.60
C ARG A 125 21.94 2.20 9.50
N ALA A 126 21.54 1.59 8.39
CA ALA A 126 20.19 1.04 8.24
C ALA A 126 19.92 -0.11 9.25
N MET A 127 20.92 -0.96 9.50
CA MET A 127 20.85 -2.04 10.48
C MET A 127 20.77 -1.49 11.91
N LEU A 128 21.49 -0.41 12.22
CA LEU A 128 21.38 0.30 13.51
C LEU A 128 19.99 0.91 13.69
N ALA A 129 19.44 1.53 12.64
CA ALA A 129 18.08 2.07 12.66
C ALA A 129 17.03 0.98 12.87
N ALA A 130 17.19 -0.19 12.25
CA ALA A 130 16.31 -1.34 12.46
C ALA A 130 16.37 -1.84 13.92
N GLN A 131 17.58 -2.02 14.48
CA GLN A 131 17.75 -2.42 15.89
C GLN A 131 17.17 -1.38 16.86
N ALA A 132 17.31 -0.08 16.57
CA ALA A 132 16.82 1.00 17.43
C ALA A 132 15.29 0.98 17.60
N ARG A 133 14.54 0.41 16.65
CA ARG A 133 13.07 0.30 16.71
C ARG A 133 12.57 -0.77 17.67
N ALA A 134 13.36 -1.81 17.94
CA ALA A 134 13.08 -2.81 18.96
C ALA A 134 14.36 -3.21 19.68
N PRO A 135 14.91 -2.31 20.50
CA PRO A 135 16.28 -2.44 20.95
C PRO A 135 16.47 -3.59 21.95
N GLU A 136 15.41 -4.00 22.64
CA GLU A 136 15.42 -5.14 23.57
C GLU A 136 15.13 -6.49 22.89
N ASP A 137 14.74 -6.49 21.61
CA ASP A 137 14.45 -7.72 20.87
C ASP A 137 15.75 -8.45 20.49
N ARG A 138 16.10 -9.46 21.29
CA ARG A 138 17.26 -10.33 21.05
C ARG A 138 17.12 -11.17 19.78
N GLN A 139 15.90 -11.50 19.37
CA GLN A 139 15.67 -12.27 18.17
C GLN A 139 15.94 -11.41 16.94
N LEU A 140 15.47 -10.17 16.92
CA LEU A 140 15.85 -9.20 15.88
C LEU A 140 17.37 -9.04 15.80
N THR A 141 18.06 -8.83 16.93
CA THR A 141 19.53 -8.72 16.93
C THR A 141 20.21 -9.92 16.28
N ARG A 142 19.80 -11.15 16.62
CA ARG A 142 20.35 -12.37 16.00
C ARG A 142 20.05 -12.43 14.50
N GLN A 143 18.82 -12.14 14.10
CA GLN A 143 18.42 -12.15 12.69
C GLN A 143 19.22 -11.13 11.86
N LEU A 144 19.48 -9.94 12.42
CA LEU A 144 20.33 -8.93 11.76
C LEU A 144 21.78 -9.40 11.63
N GLN A 145 22.34 -10.04 12.67
CA GLN A 145 23.69 -10.62 12.62
C GLN A 145 23.80 -11.78 11.62
N GLU A 146 22.82 -12.68 11.60
CA GLU A 146 22.74 -13.80 10.68
C GLU A 146 22.64 -13.31 9.22
N LEU A 147 21.77 -12.33 8.96
CA LEU A 147 21.66 -11.71 7.65
C LEU A 147 22.96 -11.01 7.22
N ALA A 148 23.61 -10.26 8.12
CA ALA A 148 24.90 -9.62 7.84
C ALA A 148 26.00 -10.63 7.49
N ALA A 149 25.96 -11.83 8.10
CA ALA A 149 26.95 -12.87 7.87
C ALA A 149 26.74 -13.59 6.53
N ASP A 150 25.50 -13.60 6.03
CA ASP A 150 25.10 -14.31 4.81
C ASP A 150 25.82 -13.76 3.56
N PRO A 151 26.57 -14.58 2.81
CA PRO A 151 27.28 -14.14 1.62
C PRO A 151 26.36 -13.67 0.48
N ALA A 152 25.16 -14.25 0.33
CA ALA A 152 24.22 -13.85 -0.70
C ALA A 152 23.70 -12.43 -0.43
N PHE A 153 23.32 -12.15 0.83
CA PHE A 153 22.92 -10.80 1.23
C PHE A 153 24.04 -9.77 1.03
N ARG A 154 25.27 -10.09 1.45
CA ARG A 154 26.43 -9.22 1.26
C ARG A 154 26.80 -8.99 -0.21
N GLY A 155 26.43 -9.91 -1.09
CA GLY A 155 26.63 -9.78 -2.53
C GLY A 155 25.61 -8.86 -3.22
N LEU A 156 24.53 -8.47 -2.54
CA LEU A 156 23.53 -7.54 -3.08
C LEU A 156 24.08 -6.11 -3.13
N ASP A 157 23.48 -5.30 -4.01
CA ASP A 157 23.76 -3.86 -4.08
C ASP A 157 23.46 -3.16 -2.74
N GLU A 158 24.24 -2.12 -2.43
CA GLU A 158 24.13 -1.38 -1.16
C GLU A 158 22.73 -0.80 -0.94
N SER A 159 22.04 -0.38 -2.02
CA SER A 159 20.66 0.09 -1.94
C SER A 159 19.70 -1.02 -1.52
N VAL A 160 19.87 -2.23 -2.04
CA VAL A 160 19.02 -3.40 -1.73
C VAL A 160 19.25 -3.88 -0.30
N GLN A 161 20.51 -3.89 0.15
CA GLN A 161 20.83 -4.18 1.55
C GLN A 161 20.14 -3.19 2.49
N THR A 162 20.23 -1.89 2.17
CA THR A 162 19.61 -0.81 2.94
C THR A 162 18.08 -0.93 2.98
N THR A 163 17.45 -1.18 1.82
CA THR A 163 16.00 -1.41 1.72
C THR A 163 15.58 -2.61 2.57
N THR A 164 16.25 -3.74 2.43
CA THR A 164 15.96 -4.98 3.20
C THR A 164 15.99 -4.72 4.70
N LEU A 165 17.04 -4.04 5.19
CA LEU A 165 17.20 -3.74 6.62
C LEU A 165 16.13 -2.78 7.12
N THR A 166 15.77 -1.78 6.31
CA THR A 166 14.67 -0.86 6.60
C THR A 166 13.35 -1.62 6.73
N GLN A 167 13.05 -2.53 5.79
CA GLN A 167 11.83 -3.33 5.83
C GLN A 167 11.81 -4.29 7.03
N LEU A 168 12.93 -4.94 7.37
CA LEU A 168 13.02 -5.76 8.59
C LEU A 168 12.74 -4.93 9.86
N GLY A 169 13.25 -3.70 9.92
CA GLY A 169 12.98 -2.76 11.00
C GLY A 169 11.51 -2.30 11.10
N ASN A 170 10.72 -2.43 10.03
CA ASN A 170 9.29 -2.16 10.06
C ASN A 170 8.48 -3.28 10.76
N HIS A 171 9.05 -4.48 10.91
CA HIS A 171 8.36 -5.68 11.41
C HIS A 171 8.85 -6.14 12.78
N THR A 172 9.04 -5.23 13.72
CA THR A 172 9.60 -5.56 15.05
C THR A 172 8.78 -6.58 15.84
N ALA A 173 7.45 -6.61 15.66
CA ALA A 173 6.56 -7.54 16.34
C ALA A 173 6.14 -8.76 15.48
N ASP A 174 6.55 -8.82 14.21
CA ASP A 174 6.14 -9.88 13.27
C ASP A 174 7.35 -10.73 12.83
N ASP A 175 7.65 -11.75 13.63
CA ASP A 175 8.72 -12.73 13.34
C ASP A 175 8.54 -13.43 12.00
N ARG A 176 7.29 -13.68 11.58
CA ARG A 176 7.00 -14.37 10.33
C ARG A 176 7.34 -13.46 9.17
N ALA A 177 6.96 -12.19 9.22
CA ALA A 177 7.34 -11.21 8.22
C ALA A 177 8.86 -11.12 8.10
N ARG A 178 9.58 -10.98 9.23
CA ARG A 178 11.04 -10.91 9.22
C ARG A 178 11.68 -12.15 8.59
N ARG A 179 11.22 -13.36 8.93
CA ARG A 179 11.71 -14.59 8.30
C ARG A 179 11.51 -14.60 6.79
N THR A 180 10.32 -14.26 6.29
CA THR A 180 10.06 -14.22 4.84
C THR A 180 10.96 -13.21 4.13
N LEU A 181 11.19 -12.03 4.72
CA LEU A 181 12.08 -11.01 4.14
C LEU A 181 13.55 -11.44 4.16
N THR A 182 14.02 -12.06 5.24
CA THR A 182 15.36 -12.65 5.31
C THR A 182 15.53 -13.77 4.30
N GLU A 183 14.60 -14.72 4.21
CA GLU A 183 14.63 -15.81 3.23
C GLU A 183 14.64 -15.28 1.79
N LEU A 184 13.92 -14.18 1.51
CA LEU A 184 13.90 -13.58 0.18
C LEU A 184 15.28 -13.01 -0.15
N ALA A 185 15.81 -12.19 0.76
CA ALA A 185 17.08 -11.49 0.59
C ALA A 185 18.30 -12.42 0.48
N THR A 186 18.21 -13.64 1.03
CA THR A 186 19.29 -14.65 0.94
C THR A 186 19.03 -15.71 -0.14
N SER A 187 17.92 -15.64 -0.87
CA SER A 187 17.61 -16.61 -1.92
C SER A 187 18.45 -16.37 -3.20
N PRO A 188 18.97 -17.43 -3.85
CA PRO A 188 19.71 -17.29 -5.11
C PRO A 188 18.90 -16.63 -6.23
N GLY A 189 17.60 -16.94 -6.33
CA GLY A 189 16.72 -16.32 -7.33
C GLY A 189 16.54 -14.82 -7.15
N PHE A 190 16.47 -14.33 -5.90
CA PHE A 190 16.37 -12.90 -5.64
C PHE A 190 17.66 -12.19 -6.03
N ALA A 191 18.83 -12.76 -5.73
CA ALA A 191 20.13 -12.22 -6.14
C ALA A 191 20.28 -12.12 -7.67
N GLY A 192 19.57 -12.95 -8.45
CA GLY A 192 19.55 -12.89 -9.92
C GLY A 192 18.66 -11.79 -10.52
N LEU A 193 17.75 -11.19 -9.75
CA LEU A 193 16.88 -10.11 -10.25
C LEU A 193 17.70 -8.83 -10.51
N PRO A 194 17.29 -7.98 -11.48
CA PRO A 194 17.84 -6.62 -11.60
C PRO A 194 17.69 -5.84 -10.29
N THR A 195 18.67 -4.99 -9.94
CA THR A 195 18.67 -4.21 -8.69
C THR A 195 17.40 -3.39 -8.48
N GLY A 196 16.83 -2.82 -9.56
CA GLY A 196 15.54 -2.13 -9.51
C GLY A 196 14.39 -3.04 -9.05
N ASP A 197 14.30 -4.25 -9.62
CA ASP A 197 13.27 -5.23 -9.28
C ASP A 197 13.47 -5.83 -7.89
N GLN A 198 14.72 -5.98 -7.42
CA GLN A 198 15.02 -6.36 -6.05
C GLN A 198 14.44 -5.34 -5.05
N ASN A 199 14.70 -4.04 -5.27
CA ASN A 199 14.15 -2.97 -4.45
C ASN A 199 12.62 -2.89 -4.53
N ARG A 200 12.03 -2.96 -5.74
CA ARG A 200 10.57 -2.96 -5.93
C ARG A 200 9.90 -4.11 -5.19
N LEU A 201 10.40 -5.34 -5.38
CA LEU A 201 9.85 -6.51 -4.70
C LEU A 201 9.99 -6.38 -3.18
N MET A 202 11.15 -5.93 -2.68
CA MET A 202 11.37 -5.75 -1.25
C MET A 202 10.47 -4.66 -0.66
N ASN A 203 10.22 -3.55 -1.35
CA ASN A 203 9.26 -2.53 -0.90
C ASN A 203 7.83 -3.07 -0.91
N TYR A 204 7.44 -3.78 -1.98
CA TYR A 204 6.11 -4.34 -2.14
C TYR A 204 5.73 -5.32 -1.03
N VAL A 205 6.63 -6.25 -0.68
CA VAL A 205 6.34 -7.26 0.37
C VAL A 205 6.84 -6.86 1.75
N GLY A 206 7.77 -5.91 1.83
CA GLY A 206 8.40 -5.46 3.07
C GLY A 206 7.58 -4.43 3.84
N GLY A 207 6.62 -3.78 3.20
CA GLY A 207 5.76 -2.80 3.85
C GLY A 207 4.85 -3.36 4.97
N THR A 208 4.21 -2.45 5.70
CA THR A 208 3.29 -2.71 6.82
C THR A 208 1.82 -2.53 6.47
N ASN A 209 1.52 -2.05 5.26
CA ASN A 209 0.13 -1.90 4.83
C ASN A 209 -0.62 -3.24 4.91
N ALA A 210 -1.76 -3.25 5.60
CA ALA A 210 -2.55 -4.44 5.86
C ALA A 210 -3.25 -4.99 4.60
N ASN A 211 -3.47 -4.15 3.60
CA ASN A 211 -4.25 -4.48 2.40
C ASN A 211 -3.39 -4.71 1.17
N LEU A 212 -2.13 -4.28 1.18
CA LEU A 212 -1.21 -4.44 0.06
C LEU A 212 -0.02 -5.32 0.47
N SER A 213 0.89 -4.77 1.27
CA SER A 213 2.17 -5.41 1.58
C SER A 213 2.04 -6.68 2.40
N THR A 214 1.07 -6.72 3.32
CA THR A 214 0.80 -7.92 4.14
C THR A 214 0.29 -9.11 3.33
N PRO A 215 -0.79 -9.00 2.52
CA PRO A 215 -1.20 -10.11 1.68
C PRO A 215 -0.15 -10.46 0.61
N ALA A 216 0.55 -9.48 0.04
CA ALA A 216 1.68 -9.73 -0.88
C ALA A 216 2.77 -10.57 -0.24
N ARG A 217 3.20 -10.23 0.98
CA ARG A 217 4.19 -11.01 1.74
C ARG A 217 3.70 -12.41 2.07
N ARG A 218 2.42 -12.58 2.42
CA ARG A 218 1.83 -13.90 2.66
C ARG A 218 1.91 -14.77 1.41
N ASP A 219 1.53 -14.23 0.26
CA ASP A 219 1.47 -14.96 -1.01
C ASP A 219 2.89 -15.26 -1.54
N LEU A 220 3.84 -14.32 -1.37
CA LEU A 220 5.26 -14.58 -1.62
C LEU A 220 5.80 -15.69 -0.70
N GLY A 221 5.46 -15.65 0.59
CA GLY A 221 5.83 -16.70 1.54
C GLY A 221 5.28 -18.06 1.12
N ALA A 222 4.07 -18.13 0.56
CA ALA A 222 3.51 -19.38 0.03
C ALA A 222 4.30 -19.86 -1.21
N LEU A 223 4.63 -18.96 -2.14
CA LEU A 223 5.46 -19.24 -3.31
C LEU A 223 6.82 -19.82 -2.89
N MET A 224 7.55 -19.13 -2.01
CA MET A 224 8.88 -19.52 -1.54
C MET A 224 8.91 -20.83 -0.74
N ASN A 225 7.80 -21.16 -0.07
CA ASN A 225 7.66 -22.40 0.66
C ASN A 225 7.20 -23.58 -0.22
N SER A 226 6.84 -23.33 -1.47
CA SER A 226 6.44 -24.38 -2.41
C SER A 226 7.63 -25.27 -2.79
N ASN A 227 7.35 -26.56 -3.06
CA ASN A 227 8.37 -27.47 -3.60
C ASN A 227 8.92 -26.98 -4.94
N GLY A 228 8.10 -26.30 -5.75
CA GLY A 228 8.50 -25.75 -7.04
C GLY A 228 9.57 -24.68 -6.91
N PHE A 229 9.49 -23.82 -5.89
CA PHE A 229 10.50 -22.79 -5.63
C PHE A 229 11.74 -23.35 -4.94
N ARG A 230 11.57 -24.20 -3.92
CA ARG A 230 12.68 -24.75 -3.12
C ARG A 230 13.57 -25.70 -3.91
N ASN A 231 13.01 -26.43 -4.87
CA ASN A 231 13.77 -27.35 -5.73
C ASN A 231 14.20 -26.72 -7.06
N ALA A 232 13.80 -25.47 -7.31
CA ALA A 232 14.17 -24.75 -8.52
C ALA A 232 15.64 -24.33 -8.51
N THR A 233 16.23 -24.22 -9.69
CA THR A 233 17.53 -23.56 -9.87
C THR A 233 17.42 -22.06 -9.57
N ALA A 234 18.56 -21.37 -9.41
CA ALA A 234 18.57 -19.91 -9.22
C ALA A 234 17.79 -19.18 -10.32
N ASP A 235 18.02 -19.52 -11.59
CA ASP A 235 17.31 -18.91 -12.74
C ASP A 235 15.80 -19.17 -12.69
N GLN A 236 15.37 -20.37 -12.26
CA GLN A 236 13.95 -20.70 -12.11
C GLN A 236 13.31 -19.94 -10.96
N GLN A 237 14.00 -19.81 -9.82
CA GLN A 237 13.56 -18.97 -8.71
C GLN A 237 13.45 -17.51 -9.13
N GLN A 238 14.44 -16.99 -9.85
CA GLN A 238 14.44 -15.63 -10.40
C GLN A 238 13.21 -15.42 -11.30
N ALA A 239 12.94 -16.34 -12.24
CA ALA A 239 11.78 -16.25 -13.11
C ALA A 239 10.45 -16.28 -12.33
N GLN A 240 10.37 -17.09 -11.27
CA GLN A 240 9.18 -17.14 -10.40
C GLN A 240 8.99 -15.84 -9.61
N LEU A 241 10.07 -15.24 -9.07
CA LEU A 241 9.99 -13.94 -8.37
C LEU A 241 9.66 -12.80 -9.33
N SER A 242 10.24 -12.80 -10.53
CA SER A 242 9.90 -11.83 -11.57
C SER A 242 8.43 -11.95 -11.99
N GLY A 243 7.92 -13.18 -12.16
CA GLY A 243 6.50 -13.43 -12.42
C GLY A 243 5.59 -13.01 -11.26
N PHE A 244 6.03 -13.19 -10.01
CA PHE A 244 5.32 -12.69 -8.83
C PHE A 244 5.22 -11.17 -8.83
N LEU A 245 6.34 -10.48 -9.10
CA LEU A 245 6.40 -9.02 -9.16
C LEU A 245 5.58 -8.45 -10.32
N GLN A 246 5.58 -9.09 -11.49
CA GLN A 246 4.76 -8.66 -12.63
C GLN A 246 3.27 -8.93 -12.42
N GLY A 247 2.94 -10.08 -11.83
CA GLY A 247 1.55 -10.50 -11.65
C GLY A 247 0.86 -9.88 -10.44
N GLN A 248 1.63 -9.38 -9.46
CA GLN A 248 1.17 -8.73 -8.23
C GLN A 248 -0.12 -9.36 -7.68
N PRO A 249 -0.13 -10.67 -7.35
CA PRO A 249 -1.36 -11.45 -7.16
C PRO A 249 -2.23 -11.01 -5.97
N SER A 250 -1.70 -10.12 -5.14
CA SER A 250 -2.35 -9.61 -3.93
C SER A 250 -2.81 -8.15 -4.07
N LEU A 251 -2.79 -7.59 -5.29
CA LEU A 251 -3.36 -6.27 -5.52
C LEU A 251 -4.85 -6.26 -5.16
N PRO A 252 -5.31 -5.22 -4.46
CA PRO A 252 -6.74 -5.00 -4.31
C PRO A 252 -7.36 -4.75 -5.69
N GLU A 253 -8.62 -5.15 -5.85
CA GLU A 253 -9.36 -4.91 -7.11
C GLU A 253 -9.42 -3.41 -7.42
N VAL A 254 -9.81 -2.61 -6.42
CA VAL A 254 -9.86 -1.14 -6.46
C VAL A 254 -9.30 -0.56 -5.15
N VAL A 255 -8.69 0.62 -5.22
CA VAL A 255 -8.13 1.33 -4.05
C VAL A 255 -9.22 1.82 -3.11
N SER A 256 -10.39 2.19 -3.63
CA SER A 256 -11.53 2.65 -2.83
C SER A 256 -12.07 1.58 -1.86
N ALA A 257 -11.78 0.29 -2.10
CA ALA A 257 -12.15 -0.81 -1.21
C ALA A 257 -11.11 -1.10 -0.11
N ILE A 258 -9.95 -0.43 -0.13
CA ILE A 258 -8.87 -0.63 0.83
C ILE A 258 -9.30 -0.07 2.19
N SER A 259 -9.68 -0.96 3.11
CA SER A 259 -9.98 -0.61 4.50
C SER A 259 -8.68 -0.26 5.24
N GLY A 260 -8.37 1.03 5.43
CA GLY A 260 -7.07 1.49 5.91
C GLY A 260 -7.13 2.40 7.15
N PRO A 261 -6.00 2.62 7.84
CA PRO A 261 -5.91 3.43 9.07
C PRO A 261 -6.05 4.95 8.86
N GLY A 262 -6.48 5.40 7.69
CA GLY A 262 -6.83 6.79 7.43
C GLY A 262 -8.27 6.87 6.95
N THR A 263 -9.14 7.49 7.75
CA THR A 263 -10.37 8.06 7.16
C THR A 263 -9.94 9.25 6.32
N ILE A 264 -10.46 9.37 5.10
CA ILE A 264 -10.24 10.57 4.29
C ILE A 264 -10.74 11.76 5.13
N PRO A 265 -9.90 12.77 5.45
CA PRO A 265 -10.33 13.87 6.29
C PRO A 265 -11.52 14.60 5.70
N GLN A 266 -12.58 14.74 6.48
CA GLN A 266 -13.79 15.44 6.05
C GLN A 266 -13.80 16.88 6.55
N GLN A 267 -14.10 17.82 5.66
CA GLN A 267 -14.33 19.22 6.00
C GLN A 267 -15.75 19.41 6.55
N PRO A 268 -16.00 20.42 7.40
CA PRO A 268 -17.36 20.83 7.71
C PRO A 268 -18.10 21.27 6.43
N PHE A 269 -19.38 20.90 6.34
CA PHE A 269 -20.22 21.28 5.22
C PHE A 269 -21.61 21.75 5.66
N THR A 270 -22.31 22.46 4.78
CA THR A 270 -23.72 22.83 4.94
C THR A 270 -24.45 22.54 3.63
N VAL A 271 -25.67 22.01 3.72
CA VAL A 271 -26.54 21.76 2.56
C VAL A 271 -27.65 22.80 2.54
N HIS A 272 -27.80 23.53 1.43
CA HIS A 272 -28.90 24.47 1.21
C HIS A 272 -29.89 23.93 0.16
N GLY A 273 -31.17 24.30 0.27
CA GLY A 273 -32.24 23.85 -0.65
C GLY A 273 -33.26 22.91 0.02
N PRO A 274 -34.01 22.11 -0.75
CA PRO A 274 -33.97 22.01 -2.22
C PRO A 274 -34.64 23.19 -2.94
N THR A 275 -34.24 23.43 -4.19
CA THR A 275 -34.99 24.22 -5.18
C THR A 275 -35.42 23.30 -6.32
N ALA A 276 -36.70 23.31 -6.69
CA ALA A 276 -37.20 22.49 -7.79
C ALA A 276 -36.66 22.98 -9.15
N VAL A 277 -36.22 22.04 -9.99
CA VAL A 277 -35.73 22.26 -11.35
C VAL A 277 -36.50 21.33 -12.28
N GLN A 278 -37.16 21.89 -13.29
CA GLN A 278 -37.88 21.09 -14.29
C GLN A 278 -36.93 20.64 -15.39
N ASP A 279 -37.16 19.43 -15.91
CA ASP A 279 -36.45 18.90 -17.09
C ASP A 279 -34.91 18.98 -16.99
N HIS A 280 -34.33 18.68 -15.81
CA HIS A 280 -32.88 18.63 -15.63
C HIS A 280 -32.28 17.51 -16.50
N PRO A 281 -31.22 17.79 -17.30
CA PRO A 281 -30.67 16.83 -18.26
C PRO A 281 -29.72 15.83 -17.57
N PHE A 282 -30.27 14.87 -16.85
CA PHE A 282 -29.51 13.72 -16.35
C PHE A 282 -28.96 12.87 -17.50
N THR A 283 -27.88 12.12 -17.25
CA THR A 283 -27.27 11.23 -18.25
C THR A 283 -28.25 10.13 -18.67
N ALA A 284 -29.05 9.62 -17.72
CA ALA A 284 -30.09 8.63 -18.00
C ALA A 284 -31.36 9.20 -18.69
N GLY A 285 -31.42 10.51 -18.93
CA GLY A 285 -32.55 11.20 -19.57
C GLY A 285 -33.15 12.31 -18.72
N ALA A 286 -33.75 13.31 -19.36
CA ALA A 286 -34.28 14.48 -18.67
C ALA A 286 -35.38 14.12 -17.66
N ALA A 287 -35.32 14.72 -16.46
CA ALA A 287 -36.31 14.52 -15.40
C ALA A 287 -36.35 15.73 -14.45
N ASN A 288 -37.45 15.89 -13.72
CA ASN A 288 -37.52 16.88 -12.65
C ASN A 288 -36.55 16.54 -11.51
N ALA A 289 -35.90 17.57 -10.97
CA ALA A 289 -34.87 17.45 -9.95
C ALA A 289 -35.08 18.43 -8.79
N ASN A 290 -34.60 18.01 -7.63
CA ASN A 290 -34.31 18.86 -6.48
C ASN A 290 -32.84 19.28 -6.56
N ARG A 291 -32.59 20.58 -6.69
CA ARG A 291 -31.26 21.17 -6.66
C ARG A 291 -30.89 21.60 -5.25
N TYR A 292 -29.75 21.14 -4.77
CA TYR A 292 -29.13 21.52 -3.52
C TYR A 292 -27.83 22.27 -3.78
N GLU A 293 -27.40 23.11 -2.84
CA GLU A 293 -26.05 23.68 -2.83
C GLU A 293 -25.31 23.10 -1.63
N VAL A 294 -24.23 22.37 -1.88
CA VAL A 294 -23.32 21.90 -0.83
C VAL A 294 -22.22 22.93 -0.67
N GLU A 295 -22.16 23.57 0.50
CA GLU A 295 -21.16 24.58 0.85
C GLU A 295 -20.06 23.97 1.73
N ILE A 296 -18.81 23.99 1.24
CA ILE A 296 -17.62 23.46 1.93
C ILE A 296 -16.50 24.49 1.82
N ALA A 297 -16.00 24.97 2.95
CA ALA A 297 -14.96 26.01 3.00
C ALA A 297 -15.26 27.22 2.09
N GLY A 298 -16.54 27.63 2.01
CA GLY A 298 -17.02 28.74 1.20
C GLY A 298 -17.24 28.43 -0.29
N GLN A 299 -16.79 27.27 -0.80
CA GLN A 299 -17.12 26.82 -2.15
C GLN A 299 -18.52 26.20 -2.15
N ARG A 300 -19.35 26.56 -3.13
CA ARG A 300 -20.68 25.97 -3.36
C ARG A 300 -20.69 25.08 -4.57
N ILE A 301 -21.16 23.85 -4.40
CA ILE A 301 -21.26 22.84 -5.45
C ILE A 301 -22.73 22.46 -5.61
N PRO A 302 -23.32 22.65 -6.80
CA PRO A 302 -24.70 22.25 -7.04
C PRO A 302 -24.80 20.72 -7.15
N VAL A 303 -25.76 20.16 -6.42
CA VAL A 303 -26.11 18.74 -6.47
C VAL A 303 -27.55 18.58 -6.92
N TYR A 304 -27.78 17.80 -7.97
CA TYR A 304 -29.12 17.54 -8.50
C TYR A 304 -29.54 16.11 -8.15
N VAL A 305 -30.66 15.98 -7.46
CA VAL A 305 -31.26 14.71 -7.08
C VAL A 305 -32.65 14.60 -7.73
N PRO A 306 -33.03 13.50 -8.39
CA PRO A 306 -34.33 13.36 -9.02
C PRO A 306 -35.44 13.54 -7.99
N GLU A 307 -36.50 14.24 -8.36
CA GLU A 307 -37.64 14.44 -7.44
C GLU A 307 -38.31 13.11 -7.06
N GLN A 308 -38.25 12.12 -7.97
CA GLN A 308 -38.76 10.77 -7.78
C GLN A 308 -37.64 9.75 -7.94
N LEU A 309 -37.23 9.14 -6.83
CA LEU A 309 -36.32 7.99 -6.83
C LEU A 309 -37.14 6.71 -6.99
N ASN A 310 -36.84 5.93 -8.04
CA ASN A 310 -37.47 4.64 -8.24
C ASN A 310 -36.61 3.54 -7.60
N ALA A 311 -37.06 2.98 -6.48
CA ALA A 311 -36.35 1.89 -5.78
C ALA A 311 -36.10 0.65 -6.66
N ALA A 312 -36.87 0.45 -7.73
CA ALA A 312 -36.61 -0.62 -8.70
C ALA A 312 -35.30 -0.43 -9.48
N ASN A 313 -34.76 0.80 -9.52
CA ASN A 313 -33.49 1.09 -10.17
C ASN A 313 -32.28 0.81 -9.26
N GLY A 314 -32.48 0.58 -7.96
CA GLY A 314 -31.43 0.23 -7.01
C GLY A 314 -31.40 1.12 -5.77
N ASN A 315 -30.25 1.12 -5.10
CA ASN A 315 -29.94 1.92 -3.93
C ASN A 315 -29.34 3.25 -4.35
N PHE A 316 -29.82 4.33 -3.75
CA PHE A 316 -29.37 5.69 -4.02
C PHE A 316 -28.66 6.26 -2.80
N HIS A 317 -27.68 7.12 -3.02
CA HIS A 317 -27.11 7.94 -1.96
C HIS A 317 -28.03 9.10 -1.60
N SER A 318 -28.14 9.39 -0.31
CA SER A 318 -28.83 10.60 0.15
C SER A 318 -28.02 11.86 -0.17
N ILE A 319 -28.66 13.02 -0.12
CA ILE A 319 -27.96 14.30 -0.29
C ILE A 319 -26.89 14.49 0.80
N GLU A 320 -27.12 14.03 2.02
CA GLU A 320 -26.14 14.09 3.11
C GLU A 320 -24.90 13.23 2.83
N GLN A 321 -25.09 12.01 2.27
CA GLN A 321 -23.96 11.14 1.91
C GLN A 321 -23.13 11.75 0.78
N VAL A 322 -23.79 12.32 -0.24
CA VAL A 322 -23.10 13.02 -1.34
C VAL A 322 -22.37 14.26 -0.82
N ALA A 323 -22.99 15.04 0.06
CA ALA A 323 -22.37 16.21 0.67
C ALA A 323 -21.15 15.83 1.53
N GLN A 324 -21.26 14.75 2.31
CA GLN A 324 -20.15 14.20 3.08
C GLN A 324 -19.00 13.73 2.17
N GLY A 325 -19.31 13.07 1.06
CA GLY A 325 -18.33 12.66 0.06
C GLY A 325 -17.62 13.85 -0.59
N LEU A 326 -18.37 14.88 -0.99
CA LEU A 326 -17.78 16.13 -1.49
C LEU A 326 -16.89 16.82 -0.44
N ALA A 327 -17.24 16.73 0.84
CA ALA A 327 -16.47 17.29 1.93
C ALA A 327 -15.18 16.50 2.24
N SER A 328 -15.10 15.23 1.82
CA SER A 328 -13.90 14.40 1.88
C SER A 328 -12.87 14.74 0.78
N LEU A 329 -13.31 15.40 -0.31
CA LEU A 329 -12.41 15.75 -1.40
C LEU A 329 -11.33 16.73 -0.93
N PRO A 330 -10.06 16.51 -1.30
CA PRO A 330 -9.00 17.51 -1.20
C PRO A 330 -9.41 18.82 -1.87
N ALA A 331 -8.95 19.96 -1.36
CA ALA A 331 -9.42 21.29 -1.82
C ALA A 331 -9.26 21.50 -3.33
N ASN A 332 -8.17 21.03 -3.90
CA ASN A 332 -7.87 21.08 -5.33
C ASN A 332 -8.75 20.13 -6.16
N SER A 333 -9.06 18.92 -5.69
CA SER A 333 -10.01 18.02 -6.36
C SER A 333 -11.44 18.55 -6.26
N ARG A 334 -11.80 19.14 -5.12
CA ARG A 334 -13.11 19.80 -4.96
C ARG A 334 -13.27 21.01 -5.87
N ALA A 335 -12.21 21.80 -6.09
CA ALA A 335 -12.26 23.02 -6.90
C ALA A 335 -12.58 22.78 -8.39
N ILE A 336 -12.40 21.54 -8.89
CA ILE A 336 -12.71 21.18 -10.27
C ILE A 336 -14.09 20.51 -10.43
N VAL A 337 -14.82 20.31 -9.33
CA VAL A 337 -16.19 19.81 -9.37
C VAL A 337 -17.14 20.98 -9.59
N ASN A 338 -17.77 21.01 -10.76
CA ASN A 338 -18.75 22.01 -11.15
C ASN A 338 -20.19 21.59 -10.79
N GLN A 339 -20.45 20.28 -10.78
CA GLN A 339 -21.79 19.74 -10.53
C GLN A 339 -21.72 18.26 -10.13
N VAL A 340 -22.66 17.83 -9.29
CA VAL A 340 -22.95 16.41 -9.07
C VAL A 340 -24.40 16.10 -9.45
N ASN A 341 -24.60 15.02 -10.20
CA ASN A 341 -25.89 14.45 -10.51
C ASN A 341 -26.04 13.12 -9.78
N VAL A 342 -27.04 12.97 -8.91
CA VAL A 342 -27.52 11.65 -8.50
C VAL A 342 -28.44 11.17 -9.61
N GLU A 343 -28.05 10.16 -10.36
CA GLU A 343 -28.75 9.77 -11.58
C GLU A 343 -30.03 8.98 -11.24
N PRO A 344 -31.15 9.18 -11.96
CA PRO A 344 -32.42 8.50 -11.66
C PRO A 344 -32.43 7.00 -12.00
N ALA A 345 -31.50 6.55 -12.85
CA ALA A 345 -31.43 5.18 -13.34
C ALA A 345 -29.97 4.78 -13.63
N GLN A 346 -29.78 3.53 -14.07
CA GLN A 346 -28.49 2.98 -14.50
C GLN A 346 -27.86 3.81 -15.63
N ASN A 347 -26.52 3.81 -15.72
CA ASN A 347 -25.79 4.44 -16.81
C ASN A 347 -26.21 3.82 -18.16
N PRO A 348 -26.72 4.61 -19.13
CA PRO A 348 -27.13 4.10 -20.43
C PRO A 348 -25.97 3.50 -21.26
N SER A 349 -24.71 3.80 -20.90
CA SER A 349 -23.52 3.24 -21.55
C SER A 349 -23.04 1.92 -20.95
N ASP A 350 -23.68 1.39 -19.91
CA ASP A 350 -23.22 0.14 -19.26
C ASP A 350 -23.21 -1.04 -20.22
N ALA A 351 -24.15 -1.15 -21.15
CA ALA A 351 -24.15 -2.22 -22.15
C ALA A 351 -22.90 -2.19 -23.06
N TYR A 352 -22.42 -0.99 -23.40
CA TYR A 352 -21.19 -0.83 -24.17
C TYR A 352 -19.96 -1.24 -23.35
N TRP A 353 -19.90 -0.82 -22.09
CA TRP A 353 -18.77 -1.15 -21.19
C TRP A 353 -18.74 -2.63 -20.82
N ALA A 354 -19.91 -3.25 -20.63
CA ALA A 354 -20.05 -4.68 -20.42
C ALA A 354 -19.42 -5.49 -21.56
N GLU A 355 -19.70 -5.12 -22.82
CA GLU A 355 -19.05 -5.73 -23.98
C GLU A 355 -17.54 -5.44 -24.02
N ARG A 356 -17.14 -4.18 -23.75
CA ARG A 356 -15.74 -3.75 -23.79
C ARG A 356 -14.87 -4.48 -22.77
N TYR A 357 -15.39 -4.71 -21.57
CA TYR A 357 -14.70 -5.40 -20.48
C TYR A 357 -14.91 -6.91 -20.49
N GLY A 358 -15.86 -7.42 -21.30
CA GLY A 358 -16.22 -8.83 -21.31
C GLY A 358 -16.91 -9.27 -20.01
N ASP A 359 -17.59 -8.34 -19.35
CA ASP A 359 -18.36 -8.56 -18.13
C ASP A 359 -19.82 -8.20 -18.39
N PRO A 360 -20.70 -9.18 -18.65
CA PRO A 360 -22.10 -8.92 -18.96
C PRO A 360 -22.87 -8.29 -17.80
N ASP A 361 -22.35 -8.36 -16.57
CA ASP A 361 -22.97 -7.80 -15.37
C ASP A 361 -22.35 -6.44 -14.98
N PHE A 362 -21.50 -5.87 -15.84
CA PHE A 362 -20.86 -4.57 -15.60
C PHE A 362 -21.91 -3.48 -15.35
N ARG A 363 -21.66 -2.69 -14.31
CA ARG A 363 -22.48 -1.53 -13.97
C ARG A 363 -21.62 -0.38 -13.47
N SER A 364 -21.74 0.77 -14.12
CA SER A 364 -21.07 1.99 -13.66
C SER A 364 -21.65 2.42 -12.32
N TYR A 365 -20.77 2.66 -11.34
CA TYR A 365 -21.17 3.29 -10.09
C TYR A 365 -21.12 4.82 -10.20
N MET A 366 -20.06 5.35 -10.78
CA MET A 366 -19.91 6.77 -11.07
C MET A 366 -19.24 6.99 -12.42
N THR A 367 -19.37 8.21 -12.94
CA THR A 367 -18.60 8.70 -14.08
C THR A 367 -18.32 10.19 -13.91
N ALA A 368 -17.18 10.66 -14.40
CA ALA A 368 -16.91 12.09 -14.53
C ALA A 368 -16.26 12.47 -15.87
N GLY A 369 -16.59 13.68 -16.33
CA GLY A 369 -16.03 14.28 -17.54
C GLY A 369 -15.06 15.42 -17.24
N ALA A 370 -14.31 15.87 -18.26
CA ALA A 370 -13.39 17.02 -18.15
C ALA A 370 -14.08 18.32 -17.72
N GLU A 371 -15.40 18.41 -17.90
CA GLU A 371 -16.26 19.54 -17.51
C GLU A 371 -16.53 19.60 -16.01
N GLY A 372 -16.04 18.64 -15.20
CA GLY A 372 -16.25 18.62 -13.76
C GLY A 372 -17.67 18.26 -13.34
N ILE A 373 -18.41 17.57 -14.21
CA ILE A 373 -19.72 16.99 -13.89
C ILE A 373 -19.47 15.56 -13.45
N VAL A 374 -19.87 15.24 -12.23
CA VAL A 374 -19.83 13.88 -11.66
C VAL A 374 -21.24 13.32 -11.63
N SER A 375 -21.45 12.15 -12.21
CA SER A 375 -22.71 11.42 -12.17
C SER A 375 -22.58 10.20 -11.25
N VAL A 376 -23.52 10.06 -10.31
CA VAL A 376 -23.59 8.99 -9.31
C VAL A 376 -24.81 8.14 -9.60
N TYR A 377 -24.60 6.90 -10.05
CA TYR A 377 -25.67 6.00 -10.45
C TYR A 377 -26.15 5.14 -9.26
N PRO A 378 -27.42 4.71 -9.27
CA PRO A 378 -27.90 3.77 -8.26
C PRO A 378 -27.15 2.45 -8.36
N THR A 379 -26.96 1.78 -7.22
CA THR A 379 -26.22 0.50 -7.11
C THR A 379 -27.15 -0.65 -6.75
N LEU A 380 -26.79 -1.88 -7.13
CA LEU A 380 -27.58 -3.07 -6.76
C LEU A 380 -27.59 -3.32 -5.25
N GLU A 381 -26.43 -3.11 -4.61
CA GLU A 381 -26.26 -3.21 -3.17
C GLU A 381 -25.93 -1.85 -2.56
N PRO A 382 -26.29 -1.58 -1.29
CA PRO A 382 -25.89 -0.37 -0.60
C PRO A 382 -24.37 -0.21 -0.55
N VAL A 383 -23.86 0.95 -0.98
CA VAL A 383 -22.45 1.31 -0.90
C VAL A 383 -22.20 2.16 0.35
N GLY A 384 -21.19 1.79 1.14
CA GLY A 384 -20.82 2.53 2.35
C GLY A 384 -20.13 3.87 2.06
N GLN A 385 -20.11 4.76 3.06
CA GLN A 385 -19.56 6.11 2.92
C GLN A 385 -18.08 6.12 2.49
N ASP A 386 -17.23 5.25 3.04
CA ASP A 386 -15.79 5.23 2.68
C ASP A 386 -15.55 4.89 1.20
N ALA A 387 -16.39 4.02 0.63
CA ALA A 387 -16.36 3.69 -0.78
C ALA A 387 -16.89 4.86 -1.64
N LEU A 388 -17.93 5.57 -1.18
CA LEU A 388 -18.41 6.79 -1.82
C LEU A 388 -17.33 7.89 -1.85
N ASP A 389 -16.66 8.13 -0.72
CA ASP A 389 -15.58 9.10 -0.58
C ASP A 389 -14.42 8.75 -1.53
N GLY A 390 -13.99 7.48 -1.54
CA GLY A 390 -12.95 6.99 -2.44
C GLY A 390 -13.32 7.11 -3.92
N SER A 391 -14.56 6.76 -4.29
CA SER A 391 -15.03 6.88 -5.67
C SER A 391 -15.10 8.33 -6.13
N LEU A 392 -15.52 9.28 -5.28
CA LEU A 392 -15.49 10.70 -5.67
C LEU A 392 -14.06 11.19 -5.91
N ILE A 393 -13.07 10.77 -5.12
CA ILE A 393 -11.66 11.08 -5.38
C ILE A 393 -11.23 10.48 -6.73
N HIS A 394 -11.57 9.22 -6.99
CA HIS A 394 -11.29 8.54 -8.26
C HIS A 394 -11.85 9.33 -9.46
N GLU A 395 -13.13 9.69 -9.43
CA GLU A 395 -13.79 10.46 -10.50
C GLU A 395 -13.16 11.85 -10.71
N THR A 396 -12.77 12.53 -9.62
CA THR A 396 -12.02 13.79 -9.76
C THR A 396 -10.61 13.57 -10.32
N GLY A 397 -10.02 12.39 -10.15
CA GLY A 397 -8.79 11.97 -10.81
C GLY A 397 -8.92 11.92 -12.33
N HIS A 398 -10.01 11.34 -12.84
CA HIS A 398 -10.35 11.39 -14.27
C HIS A 398 -10.51 12.84 -14.75
N THR A 399 -11.33 13.64 -14.05
CA THR A 399 -11.56 15.04 -14.40
C THR A 399 -10.24 15.82 -14.49
N ARG A 400 -9.40 15.70 -13.45
CA ARG A 400 -8.11 16.39 -13.34
C ARG A 400 -7.14 15.99 -14.45
N SER A 401 -6.99 14.70 -14.69
CA SER A 401 -6.05 14.21 -15.69
C SER A 401 -6.49 14.55 -17.11
N MET A 402 -7.80 14.51 -17.41
CA MET A 402 -8.32 15.00 -18.68
C MET A 402 -8.15 16.51 -18.87
N GLN A 403 -8.31 17.31 -17.82
CA GLN A 403 -8.02 18.75 -17.89
C GLN A 403 -6.52 19.04 -18.12
N ALA A 404 -5.64 18.20 -17.55
CA ALA A 404 -4.20 18.36 -17.67
C ALA A 404 -3.65 17.88 -19.03
N TRP A 405 -4.14 16.74 -19.53
CA TRP A 405 -3.51 15.99 -20.62
C TRP A 405 -4.48 15.55 -21.73
N GLY A 406 -5.75 15.94 -21.65
CA GLY A 406 -6.81 15.53 -22.58
C GLY A 406 -7.33 14.10 -22.33
N SER A 407 -8.45 13.77 -22.98
CA SER A 407 -9.14 12.48 -22.86
C SER A 407 -8.55 11.36 -23.73
N ASP A 408 -7.60 11.68 -24.63
CA ASP A 408 -6.84 10.68 -25.39
C ASP A 408 -5.62 10.21 -24.58
N TYR A 409 -5.80 9.10 -23.85
CA TYR A 409 -4.77 8.47 -23.03
C TYR A 409 -3.58 7.91 -23.83
N THR A 410 -3.67 7.85 -25.16
CA THR A 410 -2.56 7.45 -26.04
C THR A 410 -1.72 8.62 -26.51
N SER A 411 -2.20 9.85 -26.33
CA SER A 411 -1.51 11.07 -26.78
C SER A 411 -0.16 11.27 -26.09
N ASN A 412 0.67 12.14 -26.67
CA ASN A 412 1.99 12.48 -26.11
C ASN A 412 1.90 13.28 -24.80
N GLN A 413 0.76 13.89 -24.49
CA GLN A 413 0.57 14.62 -23.23
C GLN A 413 0.62 13.67 -22.02
N TRP A 414 0.19 12.42 -22.21
CA TRP A 414 0.23 11.35 -21.22
C TRP A 414 1.58 10.61 -21.13
N ALA A 415 2.58 10.97 -21.95
CA ALA A 415 3.84 10.24 -22.00
C ALA A 415 4.58 10.24 -20.66
N GLY A 416 4.57 11.37 -19.93
CA GLY A 416 5.19 11.47 -18.61
C GLY A 416 4.57 10.52 -17.59
N TRP A 417 3.23 10.41 -17.57
CA TRP A 417 2.53 9.49 -16.67
C TRP A 417 2.79 8.02 -17.03
N ARG A 418 2.77 7.66 -18.32
CA ARG A 418 3.10 6.29 -18.76
C ARG A 418 4.53 5.89 -18.40
N THR A 419 5.48 6.82 -18.52
CA THR A 419 6.85 6.59 -18.06
C THR A 419 6.92 6.41 -16.54
N ALA A 420 6.11 7.13 -15.76
CA ALA A 420 6.02 6.93 -14.32
C ALA A 420 5.49 5.53 -13.96
N ILE A 421 4.42 5.06 -14.62
CA ILE A 421 3.89 3.69 -14.47
C ILE A 421 4.99 2.65 -14.71
N GLU A 422 5.71 2.77 -15.82
CA GLU A 422 6.78 1.84 -16.19
C GLU A 422 7.97 1.87 -15.21
N ASN A 423 8.37 3.07 -14.78
CA ASN A 423 9.49 3.27 -13.85
C ASN A 423 9.17 2.82 -12.42
N ASP A 424 7.93 2.95 -11.98
CA ASP A 424 7.50 2.44 -10.68
C ASP A 424 7.36 0.91 -10.72
N GLY A 425 6.79 0.36 -11.81
CA GLY A 425 6.69 -1.09 -12.03
C GLY A 425 5.79 -1.84 -11.04
N LEU A 426 4.99 -1.10 -10.27
CA LEU A 426 3.93 -1.58 -9.38
C LEU A 426 2.63 -0.86 -9.75
N GLU A 427 1.50 -1.53 -9.56
CA GLU A 427 0.18 -0.98 -9.90
C GLU A 427 -0.55 -0.53 -8.63
N ALA A 428 -1.41 0.49 -8.73
CA ALA A 428 -2.19 0.95 -7.59
C ALA A 428 -3.29 -0.07 -7.19
N SER A 429 -3.86 -0.75 -8.18
CA SER A 429 -4.90 -1.79 -8.03
C SER A 429 -4.95 -2.67 -9.29
N GLN A 430 -5.75 -3.74 -9.28
CA GLN A 430 -6.00 -4.51 -10.51
C GLN A 430 -6.73 -3.64 -11.54
N TYR A 431 -7.68 -2.82 -11.08
CA TYR A 431 -8.44 -1.92 -11.94
C TYR A 431 -7.55 -0.87 -12.63
N ALA A 432 -6.51 -0.37 -11.96
CA ALA A 432 -5.54 0.56 -12.54
C ALA A 432 -4.88 0.05 -13.83
N THR A 433 -4.78 -1.27 -14.03
CA THR A 433 -4.09 -1.87 -15.18
C THR A 433 -4.82 -1.68 -16.52
N HIS A 434 -6.09 -1.23 -16.51
CA HIS A 434 -6.90 -1.12 -17.72
C HIS A 434 -6.46 0.02 -18.63
N THR A 435 -6.21 1.23 -18.09
CA THR A 435 -5.80 2.40 -18.86
C THR A 435 -4.94 3.35 -18.02
N PRO A 436 -4.11 4.21 -18.65
CA PRO A 436 -3.40 5.27 -17.93
C PRO A 436 -4.32 6.20 -17.11
N GLY A 437 -5.56 6.41 -17.57
CA GLY A 437 -6.57 7.20 -16.86
C GLY A 437 -7.06 6.53 -15.57
N GLU A 438 -7.28 5.21 -15.60
CA GLU A 438 -7.63 4.43 -14.41
C GLU A 438 -6.46 4.41 -13.41
N ASP A 439 -5.24 4.18 -13.90
CA ASP A 439 -4.04 4.21 -13.06
C ASP A 439 -3.86 5.55 -12.34
N PHE A 440 -4.07 6.67 -13.05
CA PHE A 440 -4.02 8.00 -12.43
C PHE A 440 -5.10 8.18 -11.36
N ALA A 441 -6.34 7.81 -11.66
CA ALA A 441 -7.47 7.94 -10.74
C ALA A 441 -7.27 7.11 -9.47
N GLU A 442 -6.88 5.84 -9.61
CA GLU A 442 -6.58 4.94 -8.49
C GLU A 442 -5.36 5.40 -7.67
N SER A 443 -4.31 5.88 -8.34
CA SER A 443 -3.13 6.44 -7.69
C SER A 443 -3.47 7.70 -6.89
N LEU A 444 -4.41 8.53 -7.36
CA LEU A 444 -4.88 9.70 -6.63
C LEU A 444 -5.64 9.30 -5.35
N VAL A 445 -6.55 8.32 -5.43
CA VAL A 445 -7.23 7.79 -4.22
C VAL A 445 -6.19 7.31 -3.22
N LEU A 446 -5.19 6.58 -3.70
CA LEU A 446 -4.16 6.03 -2.85
C LEU A 446 -3.33 7.12 -2.19
N TYR A 447 -2.87 8.09 -2.97
CA TYR A 447 -2.13 9.26 -2.50
C TYR A 447 -2.88 9.99 -1.39
N GLU A 448 -4.16 10.32 -1.60
CA GLU A 448 -4.96 11.06 -0.61
C GLU A 448 -5.27 10.24 0.65
N ARG A 449 -5.43 8.91 0.53
CA ARG A 449 -5.62 8.03 1.70
C ARG A 449 -4.38 7.95 2.59
N VAL A 450 -3.19 8.07 2.01
CA VAL A 450 -1.93 7.84 2.74
C VAL A 450 -1.21 9.13 3.12
N ARG A 451 -1.51 10.26 2.47
CA ARG A 451 -0.88 11.55 2.74
C ARG A 451 -1.01 11.95 4.21
N GLY A 452 0.11 12.33 4.82
CA GLY A 452 0.20 12.69 6.24
C GLY A 452 0.12 11.50 7.21
N THR A 453 0.02 10.27 6.70
CA THR A 453 0.02 9.05 7.52
C THR A 453 1.40 8.39 7.52
N PRO A 454 1.72 7.52 8.49
CA PRO A 454 2.94 6.70 8.45
C PRO A 454 3.07 5.85 7.17
N GLN A 455 1.96 5.48 6.53
CA GLN A 455 1.94 4.68 5.30
C GLN A 455 2.38 5.48 4.07
N GLU A 456 2.41 6.81 4.11
CA GLU A 456 2.85 7.63 2.97
C GLU A 456 4.26 7.25 2.49
N ALA A 457 5.19 7.07 3.44
CA ALA A 457 6.57 6.72 3.12
C ALA A 457 6.68 5.34 2.43
N GLU A 458 5.80 4.40 2.79
CA GLU A 458 5.74 3.08 2.17
C GLU A 458 5.32 3.18 0.71
N PHE A 459 4.24 3.92 0.41
CA PHE A 459 3.77 4.09 -0.97
C PHE A 459 4.68 4.95 -1.82
N ARG A 460 5.31 5.98 -1.25
CA ARG A 460 6.35 6.75 -1.95
C ARG A 460 7.56 5.90 -2.34
N ALA A 461 7.89 4.87 -1.56
CA ALA A 461 8.96 3.94 -1.91
C ALA A 461 8.55 2.91 -2.98
N MET A 462 7.25 2.64 -3.12
CA MET A 462 6.70 1.73 -4.15
C MET A 462 6.40 2.44 -5.47
N MET A 463 5.94 3.69 -5.42
CA MET A 463 5.49 4.48 -6.58
C MET A 463 6.07 5.90 -6.57
N PRO A 464 7.41 6.06 -6.52
CA PRO A 464 8.04 7.37 -6.38
C PRO A 464 7.73 8.33 -7.53
N GLU A 465 7.68 7.87 -8.79
CA GLU A 465 7.46 8.77 -9.93
C GLU A 465 6.01 9.24 -10.01
N ARG A 466 5.04 8.34 -9.77
CA ARG A 466 3.63 8.74 -9.68
C ARG A 466 3.40 9.72 -8.54
N PHE A 467 3.95 9.46 -7.35
CA PHE A 467 3.79 10.36 -6.19
C PHE A 467 4.46 11.72 -6.43
N ARG A 468 5.60 11.78 -7.13
CA ARG A 468 6.23 13.04 -7.53
C ARG A 468 5.31 13.88 -8.43
N ILE A 469 4.71 13.25 -9.45
CA ILE A 469 3.76 13.95 -10.35
C ILE A 469 2.54 14.45 -9.56
N LEU A 470 2.00 13.63 -8.65
CA LEU A 470 0.89 14.03 -7.79
C LEU A 470 1.30 15.18 -6.86
N ASP A 471 2.49 15.17 -6.27
CA ASP A 471 2.99 16.31 -5.49
C ASP A 471 3.07 17.58 -6.34
N GLU A 472 3.52 17.51 -7.59
CA GLU A 472 3.59 18.68 -8.48
C GLU A 472 2.19 19.20 -8.84
N MET A 473 1.22 18.29 -9.08
CA MET A 473 -0.15 18.65 -9.45
C MET A 473 -1.00 19.14 -8.27
N LEU A 474 -0.71 18.67 -7.06
CA LEU A 474 -1.53 18.87 -5.87
C LEU A 474 -0.85 19.77 -4.82
N GLY A 475 0.47 19.92 -4.89
CA GLY A 475 1.35 20.56 -3.90
C GLY A 475 1.46 22.07 -4.00
N GLY A 476 0.42 22.76 -4.50
CA GLY A 476 0.23 24.15 -4.09
C GLY A 476 0.16 24.18 -2.57
N THR A 477 1.12 24.86 -1.92
CA THR A 477 1.22 24.99 -0.46
C THR A 477 -0.15 25.27 0.15
N GLN A 478 -0.64 24.35 1.00
CA GLN A 478 -1.78 24.63 1.88
C GLN A 478 -1.41 25.66 2.94
#